data_AF-A0A022MEQ8-F1
#
_entry.id   AF-A0A022MEQ8-F1
#
_cell.length_a   1.000
_cell.length_b   1.000
_cell.length_c   1.000
_cell.angle_alpha   90.00
_cell.angle_beta   90.00
_cell.angle_gamma   90.00
#
_symmetry.space_group_name_H-M   'P 1'
#
loop_
_entity.id
_entity.type
_entity.pdbx_description
1 polymer ?
#
loop_
_entity_poly.entity_id
_entity_poly.type
_entity_poly.pdbx_seq_one_letter_code
_entity_poly.pdbx_strand_id
1 'polypeptide(L)'
;MSWSGDVALDVCALVCTGNRVLDDDHFVFYNNPSTPDGSVGALAAAPPDKAAIRVSFDALPARSDRLVLVAAIDPEADPHADLTGFTDARIRLLDPALTELGVLDVSDGRPGETALVLGSFRRRANGDWDFVLGGKGYPGGLVQLVEDHGIEVE
;
A
#
# COMPACT_ATOMS: atom_id res chain seq x y z
N MET A 1 6.74 6.25 -5.05
CA MET A 1 7.43 5.14 -4.39
C MET A 1 8.48 4.58 -5.33
N SER A 2 9.68 4.33 -4.83
CA SER A 2 10.80 3.75 -5.57
C SER A 2 11.43 2.61 -4.78
N TRP A 3 12.10 1.69 -5.48
CA TRP A 3 12.88 0.58 -4.90
C TRP A 3 13.95 0.13 -5.91
N SER A 4 15.01 -0.49 -5.42
CA SER A 4 16.04 -1.18 -6.20
C SER A 4 15.55 -2.56 -6.68
N GLY A 5 16.17 -3.10 -7.73
CA GLY A 5 15.80 -4.39 -8.32
C GLY A 5 14.70 -4.30 -9.39
N ASP A 6 14.52 -5.41 -10.12
CA ASP A 6 13.63 -5.50 -11.28
C ASP A 6 12.34 -6.27 -11.00
N VAL A 7 12.06 -6.58 -9.73
CA VAL A 7 10.82 -7.26 -9.34
C VAL A 7 9.61 -6.41 -9.73
N ALA A 8 8.72 -7.01 -10.51
CA ALA A 8 7.42 -6.43 -10.84
C ALA A 8 6.49 -6.63 -9.64
N LEU A 9 6.02 -5.53 -9.07
CA LEU A 9 5.13 -5.54 -7.92
C LEU A 9 4.10 -4.43 -8.06
N ASP A 10 2.92 -4.69 -7.51
CA ASP A 10 1.87 -3.72 -7.33
C ASP A 10 1.93 -3.10 -5.94
N VAL A 11 1.66 -1.80 -5.89
CA VAL A 11 1.45 -1.10 -4.63
C VAL A 11 -0.03 -0.86 -4.44
N CYS A 12 -0.58 -1.46 -3.39
CA CYS A 12 -2.00 -1.41 -3.06
C CYS A 12 -2.24 -0.58 -1.79
N ALA A 13 -3.48 -0.16 -1.58
CA ALA A 13 -3.89 0.54 -0.38
C ALA A 13 -5.21 -0.03 0.19
N LEU A 14 -5.27 -0.19 1.51
CA LEU A 14 -6.47 -0.66 2.22
C LEU A 14 -6.95 0.43 3.17
N VAL A 15 -8.18 0.90 3.02
CA VAL A 15 -8.82 1.82 3.97
C VAL A 15 -9.52 0.99 5.04
N CYS A 16 -9.12 1.19 6.29
CA CYS A 16 -9.46 0.30 7.40
C CYS A 16 -10.04 1.02 8.60
N THR A 17 -10.78 0.23 9.41
CA THR A 17 -11.04 0.48 10.83
C THR A 17 -10.29 -0.58 11.63
N GLY A 18 -9.33 -0.17 12.46
CA GLY A 18 -8.44 -1.07 13.19
C GLY A 18 -7.57 -1.91 12.25
N ASN A 19 -7.89 -3.21 12.11
CA ASN A 19 -7.20 -4.10 11.18
C ASN A 19 -8.07 -4.57 10.01
N ARG A 20 -9.35 -4.20 9.97
CA ARG A 20 -10.29 -4.67 8.95
C ARG A 20 -10.51 -3.60 7.89
N VAL A 21 -10.50 -3.98 6.61
CA VAL A 21 -10.94 -3.10 5.52
C VAL A 21 -12.40 -2.72 5.75
N LEU A 22 -12.78 -1.51 5.34
CA LEU A 22 -14.16 -1.07 5.45
C LEU A 22 -15.13 -1.97 4.69
N ASP A 23 -14.79 -2.30 3.45
CA ASP A 23 -15.47 -3.18 2.51
C ASP A 23 -14.56 -3.38 1.27
N ASP A 24 -14.95 -4.26 0.35
CA ASP A 24 -14.11 -4.62 -0.81
C ASP A 24 -13.82 -3.43 -1.74
N ASP A 25 -14.74 -2.47 -1.83
CA ASP A 25 -14.55 -1.26 -2.65
C ASP A 25 -13.48 -0.32 -2.06
N HIS A 26 -13.12 -0.50 -0.78
CA HIS A 26 -12.08 0.26 -0.08
C HIS A 26 -10.70 -0.39 -0.11
N PHE A 27 -10.54 -1.42 -0.93
CA PHE A 27 -9.25 -1.99 -1.30
C PHE A 27 -8.85 -1.49 -2.70
N VAL A 28 -7.81 -0.66 -2.76
CA VAL A 28 -7.26 -0.11 -4.00
C VAL A 28 -6.13 -0.98 -4.52
N PHE A 29 -6.31 -1.52 -5.73
CA PHE A 29 -5.37 -2.38 -6.45
C PHE A 29 -5.63 -2.30 -7.96
N TYR A 30 -4.98 -3.11 -8.78
CA TYR A 30 -5.03 -2.98 -10.25
C TYR A 30 -6.46 -3.09 -10.84
N ASN A 31 -7.34 -3.96 -10.31
CA ASN A 31 -8.74 -4.07 -10.78
C ASN A 31 -9.70 -3.08 -10.11
N ASN A 32 -9.31 -2.46 -8.99
CA ASN A 32 -10.09 -1.42 -8.31
C ASN A 32 -9.19 -0.21 -8.04
N PRO A 33 -8.97 0.67 -9.03
CA PRO A 33 -7.91 1.68 -8.96
C PRO A 33 -8.23 2.86 -8.03
N SER A 34 -9.45 2.95 -7.48
CA SER A 34 -9.84 4.05 -6.58
C SER A 34 -11.02 3.68 -5.69
N THR A 35 -11.07 4.25 -4.49
CA THR A 35 -12.23 4.15 -3.59
C THR A 35 -13.47 4.84 -4.18
N PRO A 36 -14.70 4.47 -3.75
CA PRO A 36 -15.93 5.07 -4.29
C PRO A 36 -16.04 6.58 -4.11
N ASP A 37 -15.48 7.10 -3.01
CA ASP A 37 -15.42 8.53 -2.69
C ASP A 37 -14.23 9.26 -3.35
N GLY A 38 -13.37 8.52 -4.05
CA GLY A 38 -12.15 9.02 -4.67
C GLY A 38 -11.07 9.48 -3.69
N SER A 39 -11.24 9.22 -2.39
CA SER A 39 -10.29 9.64 -1.35
C SER A 39 -8.94 8.94 -1.49
N VAL A 40 -8.90 7.70 -1.98
CA VAL A 40 -7.67 6.96 -2.31
C VAL A 40 -7.71 6.49 -3.76
N GLY A 41 -6.59 6.58 -4.47
CA GLY A 41 -6.49 5.99 -5.79
C GLY A 41 -5.06 5.84 -6.31
N ALA A 42 -4.86 4.86 -7.17
CA ALA A 42 -3.61 4.65 -7.90
C ALA A 42 -3.40 5.74 -8.96
N LEU A 43 -2.15 6.17 -9.12
CA LEU A 43 -1.72 7.11 -10.15
C LEU A 43 -0.63 6.47 -11.01
N ALA A 44 -0.54 6.94 -12.25
CA ALA A 44 0.65 6.68 -13.05
C ALA A 44 1.88 7.28 -12.36
N ALA A 45 2.89 6.44 -12.10
CA ALA A 45 4.15 6.90 -11.54
C ALA A 45 4.99 7.60 -12.62
N ALA A 46 5.77 8.59 -12.22
CA ALA A 46 6.77 9.24 -13.05
C ALA A 46 8.17 8.90 -12.53
N PRO A 47 9.15 8.62 -13.40
CA PRO A 47 10.52 8.35 -12.97
C PRO A 47 11.04 9.47 -12.03
N PRO A 48 11.71 9.11 -10.92
CA PRO A 48 12.24 7.79 -10.58
C PRO A 48 11.25 6.89 -9.82
N ASP A 49 10.01 7.32 -9.59
CA ASP A 49 9.01 6.51 -8.92
C ASP A 49 8.50 5.39 -9.85
N LYS A 50 8.32 4.21 -9.29
CA LYS A 50 7.76 3.02 -9.96
C LYS A 50 6.28 2.82 -9.63
N ALA A 51 5.80 3.37 -8.52
CA ALA A 51 4.38 3.34 -8.12
C ALA A 51 3.96 4.64 -7.42
N ALA A 52 2.69 5.02 -7.54
CA ALA A 52 2.13 6.23 -6.91
C ALA A 52 0.68 6.01 -6.47
N ILE A 53 0.35 6.50 -5.26
CA ILE A 53 -1.00 6.50 -4.69
C ILE A 53 -1.32 7.94 -4.27
N ARG A 54 -2.50 8.42 -4.65
CA ARG A 54 -3.08 9.67 -4.14
C ARG A 54 -3.94 9.36 -2.93
N VAL A 55 -3.82 10.17 -1.88
CA VAL A 55 -4.66 10.09 -0.68
C VAL A 55 -5.16 11.48 -0.31
N SER A 56 -6.46 11.62 -0.11
CA SER A 56 -7.09 12.81 0.47
C SER A 56 -7.53 12.48 1.89
N PHE A 57 -6.63 12.67 2.87
CA PHE A 57 -6.86 12.25 4.25
C PHE A 57 -8.10 12.86 4.90
N ASP A 58 -8.43 14.11 4.55
CA ASP A 58 -9.63 14.81 5.04
C ASP A 58 -10.94 14.29 4.43
N ALA A 59 -10.84 13.58 3.29
CA ALA A 59 -11.98 13.01 2.58
C ALA A 59 -12.18 11.52 2.90
N LEU A 60 -11.28 10.89 3.66
CA LEU A 60 -11.46 9.50 4.06
C LEU A 60 -12.74 9.34 4.90
N PRO A 61 -13.46 8.20 4.77
CA PRO A 61 -14.68 7.97 5.54
C PRO A 61 -14.43 8.14 7.03
N ALA A 62 -15.30 8.86 7.74
CA ALA A 62 -15.10 9.19 9.16
C ALA A 62 -14.94 7.96 10.08
N ARG A 63 -15.43 6.78 9.66
CA ARG A 63 -15.27 5.50 10.35
C ARG A 63 -13.86 4.90 10.22
N SER A 64 -13.09 5.31 9.22
CA SER A 64 -11.71 4.84 9.03
C SER A 64 -10.74 5.52 10.00
N ASP A 65 -9.78 4.74 10.45
CA ASP A 65 -8.70 5.20 11.34
C ASP A 65 -7.32 4.75 10.85
N ARG A 66 -7.26 4.03 9.72
CA ARG A 66 -6.03 3.46 9.20
C ARG A 66 -6.06 3.35 7.67
N LEU A 67 -4.94 3.71 7.04
CA LEU A 67 -4.66 3.44 5.63
C LEU A 67 -3.40 2.58 5.55
N VAL A 68 -3.52 1.35 5.09
CA VAL A 68 -2.39 0.41 4.97
C VAL A 68 -1.85 0.45 3.56
N LEU A 69 -0.53 0.57 3.40
CA LEU A 69 0.16 0.46 2.11
C LEU A 69 0.85 -0.89 2.02
N VAL A 70 0.70 -1.53 0.87
CA VAL A 70 1.13 -2.90 0.64
C VAL A 70 1.87 -2.99 -0.68
N ALA A 71 2.94 -3.81 -0.72
CA ALA A 71 3.55 -4.28 -1.95
C ALA A 71 3.20 -5.75 -2.15
N ALA A 72 2.81 -6.15 -3.36
CA ALA A 72 2.54 -7.54 -3.69
C ALA A 72 3.03 -7.89 -5.10
N ILE A 73 3.53 -9.10 -5.26
CA ILE A 73 3.86 -9.68 -6.55
C ILE A 73 2.60 -10.36 -7.10
N ASP A 74 2.32 -10.13 -8.38
CA ASP A 74 1.30 -10.89 -9.10
C ASP A 74 1.88 -12.26 -9.51
N PRO A 75 1.40 -13.37 -8.93
CA PRO A 75 1.88 -14.72 -9.27
C PRO A 75 1.52 -15.13 -10.71
N GLU A 76 0.52 -14.50 -11.35
CA GLU A 76 0.22 -14.74 -12.77
C GLU A 76 1.27 -14.11 -13.68
N ALA A 77 1.82 -12.96 -13.29
CA ALA A 77 2.88 -12.27 -14.02
C ALA A 77 4.24 -12.97 -13.85
N ASP A 78 4.59 -13.39 -12.63
CA ASP A 78 5.80 -14.17 -12.35
C ASP A 78 5.60 -15.14 -11.17
N PRO A 79 5.32 -16.43 -11.43
CA PRO A 79 5.04 -17.43 -10.39
C PRO A 79 6.28 -17.86 -9.59
N HIS A 80 7.48 -17.46 -10.00
CA HIS A 80 8.73 -17.81 -9.33
C HIS A 80 9.40 -16.63 -8.62
N ALA A 81 8.84 -15.43 -8.75
CA ALA A 81 9.34 -14.25 -8.08
C ALA A 81 8.99 -14.25 -6.59
N ASP A 82 9.88 -13.65 -5.81
CA ASP A 82 9.66 -13.30 -4.41
C ASP A 82 10.22 -11.90 -4.14
N LEU A 83 10.06 -11.42 -2.91
CA LEU A 83 10.48 -10.09 -2.51
C LEU A 83 11.99 -9.99 -2.20
N THR A 84 12.84 -10.99 -2.52
CA THR A 84 14.29 -10.91 -2.28
C THR A 84 14.94 -9.70 -2.96
N GLY A 85 14.47 -9.36 -4.16
CA GLY A 85 14.98 -8.23 -4.95
C GLY A 85 14.37 -6.87 -4.60
N PHE A 86 13.41 -6.81 -3.66
CA PHE A 86 12.74 -5.58 -3.26
C PHE A 86 13.52 -4.90 -2.12
N THR A 87 14.46 -4.03 -2.47
CA THR A 87 15.35 -3.35 -1.50
C THR A 87 15.40 -1.84 -1.70
N ASP A 88 15.96 -1.12 -0.72
CA ASP A 88 16.08 0.34 -0.72
C ASP A 88 14.73 1.04 -0.97
N ALA A 89 13.64 0.43 -0.51
CA ALA A 89 12.29 0.91 -0.80
C ALA A 89 11.99 2.19 -0.03
N ARG A 90 11.44 3.20 -0.71
CA ARG A 90 11.09 4.50 -0.11
C ARG A 90 9.80 5.07 -0.68
N ILE A 91 9.05 5.76 0.17
CA ILE A 91 7.87 6.52 -0.24
C ILE A 91 8.18 8.00 -0.07
N ARG A 92 8.18 8.76 -1.17
CA ARG A 92 8.22 10.22 -1.11
C ARG A 92 6.80 10.74 -0.96
N LEU A 93 6.62 11.70 -0.06
CA LEU A 93 5.37 12.41 0.14
C LEU A 93 5.42 13.69 -0.69
N LEU A 94 4.41 13.87 -1.52
CA LEU A 94 4.27 15.05 -2.37
C LEU A 94 2.98 15.79 -1.99
N ASP A 95 3.02 17.13 -2.07
CA ASP A 95 1.82 17.94 -2.01
C ASP A 95 1.03 17.88 -3.34
N PRO A 96 -0.17 18.49 -3.44
CA PRO A 96 -0.94 18.53 -4.68
C PRO A 96 -0.25 19.24 -5.86
N ALA A 97 0.76 20.08 -5.59
CA ALA A 97 1.59 20.74 -6.60
C ALA A 97 2.85 19.93 -6.97
N LEU A 98 2.95 18.68 -6.48
CA LEU A 98 4.08 17.76 -6.66
C LEU A 98 5.39 18.23 -5.98
N THR A 99 5.29 19.10 -4.98
CA THR A 99 6.42 19.49 -4.14
C THR A 99 6.69 18.42 -3.10
N GLU A 100 7.95 18.01 -2.94
CA GLU A 100 8.34 17.02 -1.94
C GLU A 100 8.21 17.58 -0.51
N LEU A 101 7.40 16.90 0.30
CA LEU A 101 7.17 17.21 1.71
C LEU A 101 8.07 16.39 2.64
N GLY A 102 8.53 15.23 2.18
CA GLY A 102 9.41 14.36 2.93
C GLY A 102 9.50 12.96 2.33
N VAL A 103 10.24 12.10 3.02
CA VAL A 103 10.46 10.70 2.65
C VAL A 103 10.13 9.82 3.85
N LEU A 104 9.38 8.76 3.59
CA LEU A 104 9.07 7.70 4.54
C LEU A 104 9.93 6.49 4.23
N ASP A 105 10.55 5.96 5.27
CA ASP A 105 11.16 4.64 5.24
C ASP A 105 10.04 3.59 5.23
N VAL A 106 10.25 2.53 4.45
CA VAL A 106 9.38 1.35 4.43
C VAL A 106 10.22 0.10 4.60
N SER A 107 9.57 -1.02 4.90
CA SER A 107 10.26 -2.29 5.01
C SER A 107 10.68 -2.81 3.64
N ASP A 108 11.91 -3.31 3.57
CA ASP A 108 12.38 -4.12 2.44
C ASP A 108 11.76 -5.53 2.46
N GLY A 109 11.86 -6.18 1.32
CA GLY A 109 11.39 -7.53 1.07
C GLY A 109 12.26 -8.60 1.70
N ARG A 110 11.71 -9.82 1.78
CA ARG A 110 12.41 -10.99 2.31
C ARG A 110 12.21 -12.19 1.39
N PRO A 111 13.18 -13.12 1.35
CA PRO A 111 13.05 -14.35 0.57
C PRO A 111 11.82 -15.17 0.94
N GLY A 112 11.14 -15.71 -0.07
CA GLY A 112 9.94 -16.53 0.07
C GLY A 112 8.65 -15.78 0.40
N GLU A 113 8.69 -14.46 0.59
CA GLU A 113 7.49 -13.63 0.73
C GLU A 113 7.09 -13.05 -0.62
N THR A 114 5.78 -13.00 -0.90
CA THR A 114 5.24 -12.44 -2.16
C THR A 114 4.31 -11.26 -1.92
N ALA A 115 3.97 -10.95 -0.67
CA ALA A 115 3.36 -9.67 -0.30
C ALA A 115 3.90 -9.15 1.04
N LEU A 116 3.83 -7.82 1.24
CA LEU A 116 4.41 -7.12 2.37
C LEU A 116 3.60 -5.87 2.72
N VAL A 117 3.26 -5.71 4.00
CA VAL A 117 2.80 -4.43 4.54
C VAL A 117 3.99 -3.50 4.68
N LEU A 118 4.04 -2.46 3.83
CA LEU A 118 5.08 -1.44 3.81
C LEU A 118 4.99 -0.53 5.04
N GLY A 119 3.77 -0.21 5.43
CA GLY A 119 3.44 0.62 6.59
C GLY A 119 1.99 1.07 6.55
N SER A 120 1.61 1.90 7.52
CA SER A 120 0.25 2.43 7.57
C SER A 120 0.20 3.83 8.14
N PHE A 121 -0.61 4.69 7.55
CA PHE A 121 -1.05 5.92 8.20
C PHE A 121 -2.12 5.57 9.22
N ARG A 122 -2.05 6.17 10.41
CA ARG A 122 -3.01 5.97 11.50
C ARG A 122 -3.53 7.30 12.01
N ARG A 123 -4.84 7.39 12.14
CA ARG A 123 -5.51 8.60 12.63
C ARG A 123 -5.31 8.74 14.14
N ARG A 124 -4.89 9.92 14.55
CA ARG A 124 -4.70 10.32 15.94
C ARG A 124 -6.00 10.91 16.50
N ALA A 125 -6.09 10.99 17.82
CA ALA A 125 -7.26 11.55 18.50
C ALA A 125 -7.52 13.04 18.18
N ASN A 126 -6.48 13.79 17.77
CA ASN A 126 -6.60 15.18 17.34
C ASN A 126 -7.01 15.33 15.86
N GLY A 127 -7.16 14.23 15.12
CA GLY A 127 -7.55 14.22 13.71
C GLY A 127 -6.38 14.04 12.72
N ASP A 128 -5.14 14.23 13.16
CA ASP A 128 -3.94 14.12 12.32
C ASP A 128 -3.64 12.66 11.96
N TRP A 129 -2.82 12.46 10.93
CA TRP A 129 -2.40 11.14 10.46
C TRP A 129 -0.89 10.98 10.60
N ASP A 130 -0.47 9.92 11.31
CA ASP A 130 0.94 9.58 11.43
C ASP A 130 1.26 8.28 10.69
N PHE A 131 2.41 8.26 10.03
CA PHE A 131 2.91 7.04 9.42
C PHE A 131 3.58 6.14 10.46
N VAL A 132 3.20 4.87 10.45
CA VAL A 132 3.80 3.80 11.26
C VAL A 132 4.40 2.77 10.32
N LEU A 133 5.70 2.53 10.47
CA LEU A 133 6.44 1.54 9.69
C LEU A 133 5.80 0.15 9.82
N GLY A 134 5.72 -0.53 8.68
CA GLY A 134 5.19 -1.89 8.57
C GLY A 134 6.26 -2.95 8.79
N GLY A 135 6.11 -4.08 8.09
CA GLY A 135 7.10 -5.16 8.11
C GLY A 135 6.52 -6.57 8.15
N LYS A 136 5.19 -6.73 8.23
CA LYS A 136 4.57 -8.06 8.14
C LYS A 136 4.57 -8.53 6.69
N GLY A 137 5.30 -9.60 6.42
CA GLY A 137 5.34 -10.28 5.13
C GLY A 137 4.43 -11.50 5.06
N TYR A 138 4.09 -11.89 3.84
CA TYR A 138 3.12 -12.93 3.54
C TYR A 138 3.65 -13.85 2.44
N PRO A 139 4.05 -15.10 2.78
CA PRO A 139 4.41 -16.12 1.79
C PRO A 139 3.23 -16.56 0.91
N GLY A 140 2.00 -16.49 1.42
CA GLY A 140 0.78 -16.73 0.67
C GLY A 140 0.30 -15.54 -0.16
N GLY A 141 1.16 -14.52 -0.32
CA GLY A 141 0.93 -13.38 -1.20
C GLY A 141 -0.24 -12.49 -0.80
N LEU A 142 -0.79 -11.82 -1.80
CA LEU A 142 -1.84 -10.82 -1.62
C LEU A 142 -3.12 -11.45 -1.03
N VAL A 143 -3.48 -12.67 -1.44
CA VAL A 143 -4.66 -13.40 -0.94
C VAL A 143 -4.58 -13.54 0.59
N GLN A 144 -3.49 -14.11 1.10
CA GLN A 144 -3.30 -14.27 2.55
C GLN A 144 -3.32 -12.92 3.28
N LEU A 145 -2.78 -11.87 2.66
CA LEU A 145 -2.75 -10.53 3.24
C LEU A 145 -4.15 -9.94 3.36
N VAL A 146 -4.97 -9.99 2.31
CA VAL A 146 -6.30 -9.38 2.32
C VAL A 146 -7.27 -10.14 3.24
N GLU A 147 -7.11 -11.46 3.37
CA GLU A 147 -7.83 -12.28 4.36
C GLU A 147 -7.51 -11.85 5.81
N ASP A 148 -6.24 -11.58 6.13
CA ASP A 148 -5.82 -11.06 7.45
C ASP A 148 -6.42 -9.67 7.74
N HIS A 149 -6.72 -8.92 6.67
CA HIS A 149 -7.44 -7.66 6.69
C HIS A 149 -8.96 -7.80 6.54
N GLY A 150 -9.47 -9.03 6.50
CA GLY A 150 -10.89 -9.33 6.58
C GLY A 150 -11.69 -9.24 5.29
N ILE A 151 -11.02 -9.23 4.14
CA ILE A 151 -11.63 -9.44 2.83
C ILE A 151 -11.76 -10.94 2.61
N GLU A 152 -12.93 -11.39 2.18
CA GLU A 152 -13.16 -12.78 1.78
C GLU A 152 -12.77 -12.92 0.30
N VAL A 153 -11.90 -13.87 -0.02
CA VAL A 153 -11.48 -14.17 -1.40
C VAL A 153 -12.12 -15.50 -1.77
N GLU A 154 -12.98 -15.50 -2.79
CA GLU A 154 -13.61 -16.72 -3.35
C GLU A 154 -12.79 -17.34 -4.49
#